data_AF-A0A3E2BQR2-F1
#
_entry.id   AF-A0A3E2BQR2-F1
#
_cell.length_a   1.000
_cell.length_b   1.000
_cell.length_c   1.000
_cell.angle_alpha   90.00
_cell.angle_beta   90.00
_cell.angle_gamma   90.00
#
_symmetry.space_group_name_H-M   'P 1'
#
loop_
_entity.id
_entity.type
_entity.pdbx_description
1 polymer ?
#
loop_
_entity_poly.entity_id
_entity_poly.type
_entity_poly.pdbx_seq_one_letter_code
_entity_poly.pdbx_strand_id
1 'polypeptide(L)'
;MKIKSLWLIGLITVAILISAGCSSAPEKTLLDKYFHAVSMRDNQTMAAMAWKPLEIDYASFTILEVTPEKIDPVSLPALNEKEAEAKKKVDDHIGPVVDAKDALDAAKDELDNARTSAARAALKKKVEQLQAKYDEEYNVHKELQRLYGEAKDAAAKEEQITLFSLGLKSLPGVRSLNGDVHTKQLVISVKNKAGAERKYKVEMRKYVLKDETGKVAYNGQWKIIDFVPVS
;
A
#
# COMPACT_ATOMS: atom_id res chain seq x y z
N MET A 1 27.97 23.40 48.25
CA MET A 1 28.09 22.09 47.56
C MET A 1 26.76 21.70 46.91
N LYS A 2 26.36 22.26 45.75
CA LYS A 2 25.03 21.93 45.16
C LYS A 2 24.97 21.86 43.62
N ILE A 3 26.07 22.05 42.90
CA ILE A 3 26.05 22.13 41.42
C ILE A 3 26.61 20.85 40.75
N LYS A 4 27.48 20.10 41.45
CA LYS A 4 28.07 18.84 40.92
C LYS A 4 27.15 17.62 41.02
N SER A 5 26.13 17.66 41.89
CA SER A 5 25.17 16.56 42.09
C SER A 5 24.02 16.57 41.08
N LEU A 6 23.66 17.74 40.51
CA LEU A 6 22.56 17.85 39.55
C LEU A 6 22.93 17.27 38.17
N TRP A 7 24.21 17.43 37.77
CA TRP A 7 24.73 16.86 36.53
C TRP A 7 24.74 15.34 36.53
N LEU A 8 25.04 14.72 37.69
CA LEU A 8 25.06 13.26 37.81
C LEU A 8 23.64 12.67 37.71
N ILE A 9 22.64 13.34 38.31
CA ILE A 9 21.25 12.90 38.26
C ILE A 9 20.68 13.06 36.85
N GLY A 10 21.00 14.16 36.15
CA GLY A 10 20.61 14.39 34.76
C GLY A 10 21.21 13.38 33.77
N LEU A 11 22.46 12.95 33.99
CA LEU A 11 23.10 11.93 33.15
C LEU A 11 22.46 10.54 33.35
N ILE A 12 22.01 10.24 34.57
CA ILE A 12 21.33 8.98 34.91
C ILE A 12 19.92 8.94 34.33
N THR A 13 19.15 10.04 34.35
CA THR A 13 17.82 10.09 33.69
C THR A 13 17.88 10.02 32.17
N VAL A 14 18.92 10.58 31.54
CA VAL A 14 19.15 10.42 30.09
C VAL A 14 19.54 8.99 29.73
N ALA A 15 20.36 8.32 30.56
CA ALA A 15 20.71 6.91 30.35
C ALA A 15 19.50 5.96 30.49
N ILE A 16 18.56 6.27 31.40
CA ILE A 16 17.34 5.46 31.60
C ILE A 16 16.39 5.57 30.40
N LEU A 17 16.28 6.75 29.76
CA LEU A 17 15.48 6.96 28.55
C LEU A 17 16.00 6.17 27.33
N ILE A 18 17.31 5.90 27.25
CA ILE A 18 17.90 5.10 26.17
C ILE A 18 17.69 3.59 26.43
N SER A 19 17.60 3.17 27.69
CA SER A 19 17.33 1.77 28.07
C SER A 19 15.85 1.35 28.06
N ALA A 20 14.92 2.29 27.90
CA ALA A 20 13.49 2.00 27.73
C ALA A 20 13.13 1.40 26.36
N GLY A 21 14.14 1.19 25.48
CA GLY A 21 14.01 0.42 24.24
C GLY A 21 14.10 -1.10 24.42
N CYS A 22 13.97 -1.63 25.63
CA CYS A 22 13.99 -3.06 25.93
C CYS A 22 12.65 -3.74 25.58
N SER A 23 12.23 -3.61 24.33
CA SER A 23 11.25 -4.51 23.71
C SER A 23 12.08 -5.60 23.04
N SER A 24 11.95 -6.84 23.51
CA SER A 24 12.61 -8.04 22.96
C SER A 24 12.64 -7.98 21.43
N ALA A 25 13.81 -7.84 20.80
CA ALA A 25 13.98 -7.62 19.36
C ALA A 25 13.07 -8.55 18.52
N PRO A 26 11.86 -8.10 18.12
CA PRO A 26 10.89 -8.98 17.46
C PRO A 26 11.39 -9.41 16.08
N GLU A 27 12.31 -8.64 15.50
CA GLU A 27 12.92 -8.84 14.20
C GLU A 27 13.73 -10.14 14.19
N LYS A 28 14.64 -10.30 15.15
CA LYS A 28 15.49 -11.48 15.23
C LYS A 28 14.66 -12.74 15.38
N THR A 29 13.69 -12.73 16.30
CA THR A 29 12.84 -13.89 16.57
C THR A 29 11.99 -14.27 15.36
N LEU A 30 11.45 -13.28 14.64
CA LEU A 30 10.66 -13.55 13.44
C LEU A 30 11.53 -14.08 12.29
N LEU A 31 12.70 -13.47 12.06
CA LEU A 31 13.62 -13.90 11.01
C LEU A 31 14.20 -15.28 11.30
N ASP A 32 14.55 -15.60 12.54
CA ASP A 32 15.01 -16.94 12.95
C ASP A 32 13.96 -18.00 12.59
N LYS A 33 12.68 -17.75 12.93
CA LYS A 33 11.56 -18.65 12.58
C LYS A 33 11.35 -18.74 11.08
N TYR A 34 11.39 -17.60 10.38
CA TYR A 34 11.22 -17.53 8.94
C TYR A 34 12.28 -18.35 8.21
N PHE A 35 13.55 -18.09 8.49
CA PHE A 35 14.64 -18.84 7.87
C PHE A 35 14.60 -20.32 8.27
N HIS A 36 14.27 -20.65 9.53
CA HIS A 36 14.05 -22.06 9.87
C HIS A 36 12.98 -22.73 8.98
N ALA A 37 11.88 -22.05 8.67
CA ALA A 37 10.88 -22.55 7.73
C ALA A 37 11.43 -22.68 6.29
N VAL A 38 12.27 -21.73 5.84
CA VAL A 38 12.96 -21.81 4.54
C VAL A 38 13.83 -23.08 4.46
N SER A 39 14.50 -23.49 5.55
CA SER A 39 15.45 -24.63 5.49
C SER A 39 14.72 -25.95 5.45
N MET A 40 13.54 -25.99 6.06
CA MET A 40 12.61 -27.12 5.98
C MET A 40 11.75 -27.09 4.71
N ARG A 41 11.85 -26.04 3.87
CA ARG A 41 10.96 -25.80 2.72
C ARG A 41 9.48 -25.84 3.11
N ASP A 42 9.15 -25.31 4.28
CA ASP A 42 7.78 -25.23 4.77
C ASP A 42 7.08 -23.97 4.23
N ASN A 43 6.49 -24.12 3.05
CA ASN A 43 5.82 -23.03 2.33
C ASN A 43 4.61 -22.49 3.09
N GLN A 44 3.93 -23.31 3.90
CA GLN A 44 2.78 -22.86 4.67
C GLN A 44 3.22 -21.94 5.82
N THR A 45 4.26 -22.32 6.54
CA THR A 45 4.81 -21.52 7.64
C THR A 45 5.45 -20.23 7.11
N MET A 46 6.16 -20.30 5.97
CA MET A 46 6.68 -19.09 5.31
C MET A 46 5.55 -18.13 4.92
N ALA A 47 4.49 -18.62 4.26
CA ALA A 47 3.34 -17.81 3.86
C ALA A 47 2.55 -17.24 5.04
N ALA A 48 2.59 -17.88 6.22
CA ALA A 48 1.97 -17.36 7.44
C ALA A 48 2.77 -16.23 8.09
N MET A 49 4.06 -16.09 7.78
CA MET A 49 4.95 -15.08 8.37
C MET A 49 5.29 -13.94 7.41
N ALA A 50 5.39 -14.22 6.12
CA ALA A 50 5.73 -13.27 5.08
C ALA A 50 4.62 -13.14 4.04
N TRP A 51 4.23 -11.90 3.75
CA TRP A 51 3.27 -11.58 2.70
C TRP A 51 3.79 -11.97 1.31
N LYS A 52 5.08 -11.72 1.07
CA LYS A 52 5.83 -12.19 -0.09
C LYS A 52 6.99 -13.07 0.38
N PRO A 53 6.79 -14.39 0.51
CA PRO A 53 7.86 -15.30 0.86
C PRO A 53 8.99 -15.26 -0.17
N LEU A 54 10.21 -15.17 0.32
CA LEU A 54 11.43 -15.38 -0.42
C LEU A 54 11.90 -16.83 -0.23
N GLU A 55 11.83 -17.62 -1.29
CA GLU A 55 12.43 -18.96 -1.35
C GLU A 55 13.89 -18.85 -1.80
N ILE A 56 14.82 -19.15 -0.90
CA ILE A 56 16.25 -19.18 -1.19
C ILE A 56 16.94 -20.34 -0.47
N ASP A 57 17.98 -20.89 -1.10
CA ASP A 57 18.80 -21.92 -0.48
C ASP A 57 19.78 -21.30 0.53
N TYR A 58 19.27 -20.92 1.69
CA TYR A 58 20.07 -20.26 2.72
C TYR A 58 20.84 -21.27 3.58
N ALA A 59 22.01 -20.83 4.04
CA ALA A 59 22.81 -21.50 5.07
C ALA A 59 22.77 -20.71 6.38
N SER A 60 22.96 -19.40 6.31
CA SER A 60 22.87 -18.50 7.46
C SER A 60 22.47 -17.10 7.04
N PHE A 61 21.99 -16.31 8.00
CA PHE A 61 21.73 -14.89 7.80
C PHE A 61 22.35 -14.07 8.94
N THR A 62 22.56 -12.79 8.71
CA THR A 62 23.03 -11.83 9.71
C THR A 62 22.30 -10.51 9.53
N ILE A 63 21.83 -9.94 10.62
CA ILE A 63 21.21 -8.61 10.62
C ILE A 63 22.36 -7.58 10.66
N LEU A 64 22.42 -6.72 9.64
CA LEU A 64 23.43 -5.67 9.52
C LEU A 64 22.95 -4.38 10.19
N GLU A 65 21.71 -4.00 9.92
CA GLU A 65 21.13 -2.74 10.38
C GLU A 65 19.65 -2.93 10.72
N VAL A 66 19.18 -2.21 11.74
CA VAL A 66 17.77 -2.14 12.12
C VAL A 66 17.42 -0.67 12.28
N THR A 67 16.40 -0.20 11.56
CA THR A 67 15.91 1.17 11.72
C THR A 67 15.06 1.27 12.98
N PRO A 68 14.99 2.47 13.60
CA PRO A 68 14.00 2.74 14.64
C PRO A 68 12.58 2.41 14.18
N GLU A 69 11.74 2.04 15.13
CA GLU A 69 10.31 1.82 14.88
C GLU A 69 9.65 3.12 14.44
N LYS A 70 9.00 3.10 13.28
CA LYS A 70 8.16 4.19 12.80
C LYS A 70 6.71 3.85 13.10
N ILE A 71 6.00 4.76 13.76
CA ILE A 71 4.58 4.60 14.07
C ILE A 71 3.84 5.66 13.26
N ASP A 72 3.02 5.20 12.31
CA ASP A 72 2.18 6.05 11.46
C ASP A 72 0.71 5.71 11.72
N PRO A 73 -0.24 6.65 11.54
CA PRO A 73 -1.66 6.33 11.59
C PRO A 73 -2.03 5.35 10.48
N VAL A 74 -3.02 4.49 10.73
CA VAL A 74 -3.52 3.54 9.74
C VAL A 74 -4.03 4.26 8.49
N SER A 75 -3.56 3.80 7.33
CA SER A 75 -3.87 4.42 6.03
C SER A 75 -5.19 3.93 5.43
N LEU A 76 -5.74 2.82 5.94
CA LEU A 76 -6.95 2.18 5.41
C LEU A 76 -8.17 3.11 5.30
N PRO A 77 -8.55 3.88 6.34
CA PRO A 77 -9.67 4.83 6.22
C PRO A 77 -9.44 5.86 5.12
N ALA A 78 -8.24 6.44 5.06
CA ALA A 78 -7.89 7.42 4.03
C ALA A 78 -7.85 6.81 2.62
N LEU A 79 -7.43 5.55 2.47
CA LEU A 79 -7.48 4.83 1.19
C LEU A 79 -8.92 4.52 0.77
N ASN A 80 -9.79 4.19 1.74
CA ASN A 80 -11.21 3.95 1.49
C ASN A 80 -11.94 5.23 1.03
N GLU A 81 -11.64 6.37 1.66
CA GLU A 81 -12.14 7.68 1.21
C GLU A 81 -11.65 8.01 -0.21
N LYS A 82 -10.35 7.82 -0.49
CA LYS A 82 -9.80 8.03 -1.84
C LYS A 82 -10.45 7.13 -2.90
N GLU A 83 -10.72 5.86 -2.58
CA GLU A 83 -11.43 4.95 -3.48
C GLU A 83 -12.86 5.46 -3.75
N ALA A 84 -13.59 5.88 -2.71
CA ALA A 84 -14.95 6.39 -2.83
C ALA A 84 -15.00 7.69 -3.65
N GLU A 85 -14.05 8.61 -3.44
CA GLU A 85 -13.93 9.84 -4.22
C GLU A 85 -13.58 9.56 -5.69
N ALA A 86 -12.65 8.64 -5.95
CA ALA A 86 -12.27 8.26 -7.31
C ALA A 86 -13.46 7.60 -8.04
N LYS A 87 -14.20 6.73 -7.35
CA LYS A 87 -15.44 6.15 -7.88
C LYS A 87 -16.45 7.24 -8.23
N LYS A 88 -16.68 8.20 -7.32
CA LYS A 88 -17.60 9.30 -7.56
C LYS A 88 -17.21 10.10 -8.81
N LYS A 89 -15.92 10.41 -8.98
CA LYS A 89 -15.43 11.11 -10.19
C LYS A 89 -15.69 10.32 -11.47
N VAL A 90 -15.50 9.00 -11.45
CA VAL A 90 -15.85 8.15 -12.60
C VAL A 90 -17.34 8.24 -12.89
N ASP A 91 -18.18 8.04 -11.88
CA ASP A 91 -19.64 8.04 -12.02
C ASP A 91 -20.17 9.40 -12.52
N ASP A 92 -19.69 10.51 -11.93
CA ASP A 92 -20.04 11.88 -12.33
C ASP A 92 -19.62 12.20 -13.78
N HIS A 93 -18.57 11.54 -14.29
CA HIS A 93 -18.04 11.77 -15.64
C HIS A 93 -18.68 10.85 -16.70
N ILE A 94 -19.55 9.89 -16.32
CA ILE A 94 -20.26 9.06 -17.31
C ILE A 94 -21.18 9.94 -18.18
N GLY A 95 -21.94 10.84 -17.55
CA GLY A 95 -22.88 11.74 -18.25
C GLY A 95 -22.21 12.58 -19.34
N PRO A 96 -21.16 13.36 -19.03
CA PRO A 96 -20.44 14.17 -20.02
C PRO A 96 -19.95 13.38 -21.25
N VAL A 97 -19.46 12.15 -21.06
CA VAL A 97 -18.98 11.29 -22.16
C VAL A 97 -20.13 10.82 -23.03
N VAL A 98 -21.24 10.42 -22.41
CA VAL A 98 -22.46 9.99 -23.14
C VAL A 98 -23.03 11.18 -23.92
N ASP A 99 -23.17 12.34 -23.29
CA ASP A 99 -23.68 13.56 -23.94
C ASP A 99 -22.80 13.98 -25.14
N ALA A 100 -21.47 13.92 -24.99
CA ALA A 100 -20.53 14.22 -26.06
C ALA A 100 -20.66 13.22 -27.22
N LYS A 101 -20.86 11.94 -26.90
CA LYS A 101 -21.07 10.89 -27.90
C LYS A 101 -22.40 11.05 -28.63
N ASP A 102 -23.49 11.28 -27.92
CA ASP A 102 -24.82 11.46 -28.49
C ASP A 102 -24.85 12.68 -29.43
N ALA A 103 -24.20 13.78 -29.04
CA ALA A 103 -24.05 14.96 -29.90
C ALA A 103 -23.25 14.67 -31.17
N LEU A 104 -22.18 13.89 -31.06
CA LEU A 104 -21.35 13.45 -32.19
C LEU A 104 -22.13 12.54 -33.14
N ASP A 105 -22.85 11.56 -32.60
CA ASP A 105 -23.64 10.60 -33.38
C ASP A 105 -24.80 11.32 -34.11
N ALA A 106 -25.50 12.23 -33.43
CA ALA A 106 -26.50 13.08 -34.07
C ALA A 106 -25.92 13.93 -35.22
N ALA A 107 -24.72 14.48 -35.06
CA ALA A 107 -24.06 15.25 -36.13
C ALA A 107 -23.59 14.37 -37.31
N LYS A 108 -23.20 13.11 -37.04
CA LYS A 108 -22.89 12.12 -38.08
C LYS A 108 -24.15 11.74 -38.86
N ASP A 109 -25.26 11.50 -38.18
CA ASP A 109 -26.55 11.22 -38.80
C ASP A 109 -27.03 12.40 -39.68
N GLU A 110 -26.88 13.64 -39.20
CA GLU A 110 -27.15 14.84 -40.01
C GLU A 110 -26.27 14.90 -41.27
N LEU A 111 -24.98 14.57 -41.15
CA LEU A 111 -24.04 14.56 -42.27
C LEU A 111 -24.41 13.51 -43.33
N ASP A 112 -24.78 12.31 -42.90
CA ASP A 112 -25.17 11.21 -43.80
C ASP A 112 -26.45 11.52 -44.56
N ASN A 113 -27.38 12.24 -43.93
CA ASN A 113 -28.64 12.66 -44.53
C ASN A 113 -28.55 13.94 -45.40
N ALA A 114 -27.39 14.62 -45.42
CA ALA A 114 -27.23 15.89 -46.14
C ALA A 114 -27.23 15.70 -47.67
N ARG A 115 -28.06 16.48 -48.36
CA ARG A 115 -28.30 16.39 -49.82
C ARG A 115 -27.42 17.30 -50.68
N THR A 116 -26.78 18.32 -50.10
CA THR A 116 -25.97 19.30 -50.85
C THR A 116 -24.51 19.28 -50.40
N SER A 117 -23.59 19.58 -51.33
CA SER A 117 -22.14 19.62 -51.07
C SER A 117 -21.77 20.69 -50.04
N ALA A 118 -22.39 21.86 -50.08
CA ALA A 118 -22.17 22.94 -49.13
C ALA A 118 -22.60 22.56 -47.70
N ALA A 119 -23.77 21.92 -47.53
CA ALA A 119 -24.23 21.45 -46.22
C ALA A 119 -23.31 20.35 -45.67
N ARG A 120 -22.87 19.41 -46.51
CA ARG A 120 -21.89 18.38 -46.14
C ARG A 120 -20.57 18.99 -45.66
N ALA A 121 -20.07 20.03 -46.31
CA ALA A 121 -18.83 20.69 -45.90
C ALA A 121 -18.92 21.37 -44.53
N ALA A 122 -20.05 22.00 -44.21
CA ALA A 122 -20.30 22.58 -42.90
C ALA A 122 -20.45 21.51 -41.80
N LEU A 123 -21.22 20.45 -42.08
CA LEU A 123 -21.44 19.35 -41.14
C LEU A 123 -20.16 18.54 -40.87
N LYS A 124 -19.28 18.37 -41.86
CA LYS A 124 -17.96 17.76 -41.63
C LYS A 124 -17.14 18.51 -40.59
N LYS A 125 -17.09 19.84 -40.67
CA LYS A 125 -16.40 20.67 -39.66
C LYS A 125 -17.03 20.52 -38.27
N LYS A 126 -18.37 20.45 -38.20
CA LYS A 126 -19.11 20.20 -36.94
C LYS A 126 -18.77 18.82 -36.36
N VAL A 127 -18.74 17.77 -37.19
CA VAL A 127 -18.36 16.42 -36.78
C VAL A 127 -16.93 16.37 -36.28
N GLU A 128 -15.97 17.01 -36.98
CA GLU A 128 -14.57 17.07 -36.53
C GLU A 128 -14.44 17.75 -35.16
N GLN A 129 -15.16 18.85 -34.94
CA GLN A 129 -15.18 19.54 -33.64
C GLN A 129 -15.79 18.69 -32.52
N LEU A 130 -16.90 18.01 -32.80
CA LEU A 130 -17.56 17.14 -31.82
C LEU A 130 -16.77 15.86 -31.57
N GLN A 131 -16.07 15.34 -32.57
CA GLN A 131 -15.16 14.21 -32.43
C GLN A 131 -14.01 14.57 -31.50
N ALA A 132 -13.38 15.74 -31.70
CA ALA A 132 -12.32 16.21 -30.81
C ALA A 132 -12.79 16.36 -29.35
N LYS A 133 -14.01 16.88 -29.14
CA LYS A 133 -14.61 16.97 -27.79
C LYS A 133 -14.88 15.60 -27.19
N TYR A 134 -15.47 14.68 -27.96
CA TYR A 134 -15.69 13.32 -27.49
C TYR A 134 -14.39 12.62 -27.12
N ASP A 135 -13.35 12.76 -27.95
CA ASP A 135 -12.04 12.16 -27.71
C ASP A 135 -11.39 12.74 -26.43
N GLU A 136 -11.53 14.04 -26.17
CA GLU A 136 -11.09 14.68 -24.93
C GLU A 136 -11.80 14.08 -23.71
N GLU A 137 -13.13 14.13 -23.68
CA GLU A 137 -13.95 13.60 -22.58
C GLU A 137 -13.71 12.10 -22.36
N TYR A 138 -13.56 11.33 -23.43
CA TYR A 138 -13.27 9.90 -23.37
C TYR A 138 -11.90 9.63 -22.75
N ASN A 139 -10.87 10.39 -23.12
CA ASN A 139 -9.53 10.24 -22.55
C ASN A 139 -9.51 10.62 -21.07
N VAL A 140 -10.21 11.68 -20.66
CA VAL A 140 -10.36 12.03 -19.25
C VAL A 140 -11.07 10.91 -18.50
N HIS A 141 -12.17 10.38 -19.03
CA HIS A 141 -12.89 9.27 -18.41
C HIS A 141 -12.03 8.01 -18.24
N LYS A 142 -11.24 7.67 -19.26
CA LYS A 142 -10.28 6.55 -19.20
C LYS A 142 -9.24 6.76 -18.10
N GLU A 143 -8.73 7.97 -17.96
CA GLU A 143 -7.78 8.31 -16.90
C GLU A 143 -8.43 8.22 -15.50
N LEU A 144 -9.68 8.68 -15.35
CA LEU A 144 -10.44 8.52 -14.11
C LEU A 144 -10.66 7.05 -13.75
N GLN A 145 -10.97 6.20 -14.73
CA GLN A 145 -11.08 4.76 -14.53
C GLN A 145 -9.76 4.13 -14.07
N ARG A 146 -8.63 4.56 -14.66
CA ARG A 146 -7.29 4.12 -14.24
C ARG A 146 -7.02 4.49 -12.79
N LEU A 147 -7.24 5.76 -12.42
CA LEU A 147 -7.05 6.26 -11.06
C LEU A 147 -7.95 5.56 -10.04
N TYR A 148 -9.20 5.27 -10.41
CA TYR A 148 -10.10 4.47 -9.58
C TYR A 148 -9.58 3.05 -9.38
N GLY A 149 -9.09 2.40 -10.44
CA GLY A 149 -8.44 1.08 -10.35
C GLY A 149 -7.25 1.09 -9.40
N GLU A 150 -6.36 2.07 -9.52
CA GLU A 150 -5.20 2.21 -8.63
C GLU A 150 -5.58 2.45 -7.17
N ALA A 151 -6.59 3.29 -6.91
CA ALA A 151 -7.09 3.53 -5.56
C ALA A 151 -7.68 2.26 -4.95
N LYS A 152 -8.46 1.51 -5.73
CA LYS A 152 -9.05 0.23 -5.31
C LYS A 152 -7.99 -0.83 -5.03
N ASP A 153 -6.98 -0.96 -5.89
CA ASP A 153 -5.88 -1.90 -5.71
C ASP A 153 -5.04 -1.56 -4.48
N ALA A 154 -4.76 -0.27 -4.26
CA ALA A 154 -4.04 0.20 -3.08
C ALA A 154 -4.83 -0.10 -1.79
N ALA A 155 -6.14 0.19 -1.76
CA ALA A 155 -6.99 -0.11 -0.62
C ALA A 155 -7.08 -1.62 -0.35
N ALA A 156 -7.28 -2.44 -1.39
CA ALA A 156 -7.37 -3.90 -1.27
C ALA A 156 -6.05 -4.52 -0.78
N LYS A 157 -4.90 -4.05 -1.29
CA LYS A 157 -3.59 -4.51 -0.86
C LYS A 157 -3.33 -4.20 0.61
N GLU A 158 -3.61 -2.97 1.04
CA GLU A 158 -3.42 -2.56 2.43
C GLU A 158 -4.40 -3.33 3.36
N GLU A 159 -5.62 -3.60 2.90
CA GLU A 159 -6.61 -4.39 3.64
C GLU A 159 -6.12 -5.82 3.86
N GLN A 160 -5.58 -6.46 2.81
CA GLN A 160 -5.04 -7.80 2.90
C GLN A 160 -3.82 -7.87 3.83
N ILE A 161 -2.90 -6.89 3.75
CA ILE A 161 -1.75 -6.81 4.66
C ILE A 161 -2.21 -6.61 6.11
N THR A 162 -3.22 -5.77 6.32
CA THR A 162 -3.82 -5.54 7.63
C THR A 162 -4.39 -6.84 8.21
N LEU A 163 -5.25 -7.52 7.46
CA LEU A 163 -5.84 -8.80 7.86
C LEU A 163 -4.77 -9.87 8.12
N PHE A 164 -3.73 -9.89 7.29
CA PHE A 164 -2.57 -10.77 7.44
C PHE A 164 -1.81 -10.53 8.76
N SER A 165 -1.59 -9.26 9.14
CA SER A 165 -1.00 -8.91 10.43
C SER A 165 -1.89 -9.31 11.60
N LEU A 166 -3.21 -9.16 11.47
CA LEU A 166 -4.18 -9.59 12.49
C LEU A 166 -4.33 -11.11 12.58
N GLY A 167 -3.86 -11.87 11.58
CA GLY A 167 -4.06 -13.31 11.50
C GLY A 167 -5.52 -13.71 11.22
N LEU A 168 -6.29 -12.81 10.61
CA LEU A 168 -7.71 -13.00 10.30
C LEU A 168 -7.90 -13.19 8.80
N LYS A 169 -8.87 -14.03 8.40
CA LYS A 169 -9.26 -14.18 6.99
C LYS A 169 -10.14 -13.04 6.50
N SER A 170 -10.96 -12.48 7.39
CA SER A 170 -11.89 -11.40 7.11
C SER A 170 -12.26 -10.70 8.41
N LEU A 171 -12.41 -9.39 8.37
CA LEU A 171 -12.94 -8.59 9.47
C LEU A 171 -13.91 -7.55 8.90
N PRO A 172 -15.21 -7.67 9.18
CA PRO A 172 -16.19 -6.69 8.71
C PRO A 172 -15.81 -5.28 9.17
N GLY A 173 -15.85 -4.31 8.24
CA GLY A 173 -15.54 -2.92 8.56
C GLY A 173 -14.06 -2.63 8.83
N VAL A 174 -13.13 -3.52 8.46
CA VAL A 174 -11.67 -3.31 8.65
C VAL A 174 -11.17 -1.98 8.08
N ARG A 175 -11.79 -1.52 6.98
CA ARG A 175 -11.45 -0.25 6.32
C ARG A 175 -11.83 0.99 7.13
N SER A 176 -12.72 0.86 8.11
CA SER A 176 -13.17 1.95 8.99
C SER A 176 -12.45 1.93 10.34
N LEU A 177 -11.59 0.94 10.59
CA LEU A 177 -10.85 0.85 11.84
C LEU A 177 -9.74 1.90 11.88
N ASN A 178 -9.57 2.49 13.06
CA ASN A 178 -8.52 3.44 13.34
C ASN A 178 -7.38 2.77 14.10
N GLY A 179 -6.25 3.45 14.24
CA GLY A 179 -5.11 2.94 15.00
C GLY A 179 -3.79 3.25 14.33
N ASP A 180 -2.79 2.43 14.66
CA ASP A 180 -1.40 2.69 14.36
C ASP A 180 -0.78 1.53 13.57
N VAL A 181 0.06 1.88 12.61
CA VAL A 181 0.90 0.95 11.85
C VAL A 181 2.33 1.15 12.32
N HIS A 182 2.86 0.10 12.93
CA HIS A 182 4.23 0.02 13.36
C HIS A 182 5.05 -0.57 12.23
N THR A 183 6.02 0.19 11.73
CA THR A 183 6.89 -0.21 10.62
C THR A 183 8.34 -0.25 11.07
N LYS A 184 9.04 -1.30 10.67
CA LYS A 184 10.50 -1.42 10.83
C LYS A 184 11.13 -1.87 9.54
N GLN A 185 12.26 -1.27 9.21
CA GLN A 185 13.10 -1.71 8.13
C GLN A 185 14.40 -2.25 8.71
N LEU A 186 14.92 -3.29 8.09
CA LEU A 186 16.19 -3.88 8.49
C LEU A 186 16.92 -4.37 7.26
N VAL A 187 18.25 -4.37 7.33
CA VAL A 187 19.10 -4.90 6.28
C VAL A 187 19.70 -6.20 6.78
N ILE A 188 19.45 -7.30 6.06
CA ILE A 188 20.09 -8.58 6.31
C ILE A 188 21.09 -8.91 5.23
N SER A 189 22.09 -9.69 5.61
CA SER A 189 22.95 -10.42 4.69
C SER A 189 22.61 -11.90 4.78
N VAL A 190 22.32 -12.55 3.66
CA VAL A 190 22.01 -13.97 3.59
C VAL A 190 23.09 -14.68 2.79
N LYS A 191 23.68 -15.71 3.40
CA LYS A 191 24.64 -16.61 2.75
C LYS A 191 23.91 -17.85 2.26
N ASN A 192 24.11 -18.19 1.00
CA ASN A 192 23.59 -19.43 0.44
C ASN A 192 24.50 -20.63 0.76
N LYS A 193 24.04 -21.85 0.49
CA LYS A 193 24.85 -23.06 0.70
C LYS A 193 26.08 -23.14 -0.19
N ALA A 194 26.12 -22.40 -1.30
CA ALA A 194 27.28 -22.27 -2.18
C ALA A 194 28.31 -21.21 -1.70
N GLY A 195 28.05 -20.55 -0.56
CA GLY A 195 28.93 -19.51 0.01
C GLY A 195 28.76 -18.12 -0.59
N ALA A 196 27.87 -17.92 -1.56
CA ALA A 196 27.54 -16.60 -2.09
C ALA A 196 26.64 -15.83 -1.11
N GLU A 197 26.94 -14.55 -0.95
CA GLU A 197 26.28 -13.65 -0.01
C GLU A 197 25.45 -12.62 -0.76
N ARG A 198 24.20 -12.40 -0.32
CA ARG A 198 23.29 -11.41 -0.88
C ARG A 198 22.65 -10.59 0.23
N LYS A 199 22.55 -9.28 0.03
CA LYS A 199 21.92 -8.37 0.98
C LYS A 199 20.46 -8.12 0.60
N TYR A 200 19.60 -8.03 1.61
CA TYR A 200 18.18 -7.74 1.45
C TYR A 200 17.75 -6.68 2.45
N LYS A 201 16.99 -5.69 1.99
CA LYS A 201 16.18 -4.84 2.85
C LYS A 201 14.86 -5.56 3.10
N VAL A 202 14.58 -5.82 4.37
CA VAL A 202 13.34 -6.46 4.83
C VAL A 202 12.45 -5.39 5.45
N GLU A 203 11.21 -5.34 5.00
CA GLU A 203 10.19 -4.50 5.58
C GLU A 203 9.28 -5.33 6.48
N MET A 204 9.15 -4.91 7.74
CA MET A 204 8.26 -5.53 8.71
C MET A 204 7.18 -4.55 9.12
N ARG A 205 5.95 -5.03 9.23
CA ARG A 205 4.82 -4.23 9.72
C ARG A 205 4.01 -4.98 10.77
N LYS A 206 3.41 -4.21 11.67
CA LYS A 206 2.44 -4.66 12.67
C LYS A 206 1.31 -3.62 12.75
N TYR A 207 0.07 -4.09 12.71
CA TYR A 207 -1.11 -3.24 12.81
C TYR A 207 -1.68 -3.33 14.23
N VAL A 208 -1.95 -2.18 14.84
CA VAL A 208 -2.62 -2.07 16.14
C VAL A 208 -3.87 -1.23 15.91
N LEU A 209 -5.00 -1.91 15.77
CA LEU A 209 -6.26 -1.29 15.38
C LEU A 209 -7.25 -1.25 16.54
N LYS A 210 -8.19 -0.31 16.46
CA LYS A 210 -9.30 -0.12 17.37
C LYS A 210 -10.55 0.24 16.58
N ASP A 211 -11.69 -0.21 17.07
CA ASP A 211 -12.98 0.23 16.56
C ASP A 211 -13.24 1.71 16.89
N GLU A 212 -14.24 2.32 16.24
CA GLU A 212 -14.62 3.72 16.47
C GLU A 212 -15.00 4.00 17.93
N THR A 213 -15.52 2.99 18.64
CA THR A 213 -15.88 3.12 20.07
C THR A 213 -14.70 2.90 21.02
N GLY A 214 -13.56 2.42 20.51
CA GLY A 214 -12.37 2.07 21.29
C GLY A 214 -12.54 0.88 22.24
N LYS A 215 -13.65 0.14 22.13
CA LYS A 215 -13.99 -1.00 23.01
C LYS A 215 -13.33 -2.30 22.57
N VAL A 216 -13.03 -2.43 21.28
CA VAL A 216 -12.40 -3.62 20.72
C VAL A 216 -11.06 -3.24 20.11
N ALA A 217 -9.99 -3.75 20.72
CA ALA A 217 -8.63 -3.58 20.23
C ALA A 217 -8.18 -4.84 19.48
N TYR A 218 -7.70 -4.66 18.25
CA TYR A 218 -7.11 -5.70 17.42
C TYR A 218 -5.59 -5.50 17.40
N ASN A 219 -4.88 -6.33 18.15
CA ASN A 219 -3.43 -6.29 18.21
C ASN A 219 -2.85 -7.30 17.23
N GLY A 220 -2.34 -6.79 16.11
CA GLY A 220 -1.67 -7.60 15.10
C GLY A 220 -0.30 -8.12 15.55
N GLN A 221 0.24 -9.01 14.73
CA GLN A 221 1.57 -9.55 14.85
C GLN A 221 2.52 -8.86 13.87
N TRP A 222 3.80 -8.83 14.23
CA TRP A 222 4.84 -8.47 13.27
C TRP A 222 4.86 -9.49 12.14
N LYS A 223 4.73 -9.00 10.90
CA LYS A 223 4.82 -9.79 9.68
C LYS A 223 5.87 -9.19 8.76
N ILE A 224 6.46 -10.03 7.92
CA ILE A 224 7.37 -9.60 6.87
C ILE A 224 6.53 -9.23 5.65
N ILE A 225 6.72 -8.04 5.10
CA ILE A 225 5.96 -7.55 3.95
C ILE A 225 6.70 -7.86 2.65
N ASP A 226 8.00 -7.62 2.62
CA ASP A 226 8.81 -7.82 1.42
C ASP A 226 10.28 -8.04 1.76
N PHE A 227 10.98 -8.70 0.84
CA PHE A 227 12.44 -8.86 0.81
C PHE A 227 12.97 -8.22 -0.46
N VAL A 228 13.53 -7.01 -0.35
CA VAL A 228 14.05 -6.26 -1.50
C VAL A 228 15.57 -6.45 -1.60
N PRO A 229 16.11 -7.03 -2.68
CA PRO A 229 17.56 -7.14 -2.86
C PRO A 229 18.23 -5.77 -2.82
N VAL A 230 19.32 -5.65 -2.07
CA VAL A 230 20.19 -4.48 -2.07
C VAL A 230 21.31 -4.77 -3.06
N SER A 231 21.36 -3.99 -4.15
CA SER A 231 22.44 -4.07 -5.15
C SER A 231 23.76 -3.56 -4.60
#